data_AF-A0A7L2DV74-F1
#
_entry.id   AF-A0A7L2DV74-F1
#
_cell.length_a   1.000
_cell.length_b   1.000
_cell.length_c   1.000
_cell.angle_alpha   90.00
_cell.angle_beta   90.00
_cell.angle_gamma   90.00
#
_symmetry.space_group_name_H-M   'P 1'
#
loop_
_entity.id
_entity.type
_entity.pdbx_description
1 polymer ?
#
loop_
_entity_poly.entity_id
_entity_poly.type
_entity_poly.pdbx_seq_one_letter_code
_entity_poly.pdbx_strand_id
1 'polypeptide(L)' 'GKTERISQKRKSNGTLPQTLGKRKRVSFGGHLSPELFDKSLPPNSPLKRGALPARQSLPCGESPRAVLKKAQGLKHLIDQ' A
#
# COMPACT_ATOMS: atom_id res chain seq x y z
N GLY A 1 24.14 9.13 48.10
CA GLY A 1 22.90 9.05 47.30
C GLY A 1 23.28 8.96 45.84
N LYS A 2 22.84 7.92 45.14
CA LYS A 2 23.13 7.69 43.72
C LYS A 2 22.05 8.41 42.90
N THR A 3 22.44 9.37 42.07
CA THR A 3 21.51 10.05 41.16
C THR A 3 21.72 9.49 39.76
N GLU A 4 20.82 8.59 39.37
CA GLU A 4 20.72 8.04 38.01
C GLU A 4 20.39 9.17 37.02
N ARG A 5 21.27 9.46 36.07
CA ARG A 5 20.95 10.36 34.95
C ARG A 5 20.13 9.59 33.93
N ILE A 6 18.81 9.75 33.98
CA ILE A 6 17.87 9.23 32.99
C ILE A 6 18.25 9.77 31.61
N SER A 7 18.71 8.87 30.75
CA SER A 7 19.03 9.16 29.36
C SER A 7 17.72 9.39 28.60
N GLN A 8 17.45 10.65 28.25
CA GLN A 8 16.26 11.02 27.48
C GLN A 8 16.39 10.52 26.04
N LYS A 9 15.95 9.28 25.80
CA LYS A 9 15.81 8.73 24.44
C LYS A 9 14.71 9.52 23.73
N ARG A 10 15.09 10.44 22.84
CA ARG A 10 14.17 11.18 21.96
C ARG A 10 13.38 10.18 21.11
N LYS A 11 12.11 9.99 21.45
CA LYS A 11 11.14 9.30 20.60
C LYS A 11 10.66 10.32 19.58
N SER A 12 11.32 10.41 18.43
CA SER A 12 10.74 11.08 17.27
C SER A 12 9.57 10.23 16.77
N ASN A 13 8.37 10.53 17.22
CA ASN A 13 7.15 10.17 16.52
C ASN A 13 7.21 10.88 15.15
N GLY A 14 7.52 10.13 14.09
CA GLY A 14 7.77 10.62 12.74
C GLY A 14 6.55 11.20 12.01
N THR A 15 5.73 12.01 12.67
CA THR A 15 4.60 12.71 12.07
C THR A 15 4.92 14.20 12.04
N LEU A 16 5.71 14.59 11.04
CA LEU A 16 5.98 16.00 10.77
C LEU A 16 4.71 16.63 10.17
N PRO A 17 4.18 17.74 10.71
CA PRO A 17 3.06 18.46 10.11
C PRO A 17 3.44 18.91 8.70
N GLN A 18 2.61 18.54 7.72
CA GLN A 18 2.82 18.85 6.31
C GLN A 18 2.93 20.36 6.13
N THR A 19 4.13 20.82 5.77
CA THR A 19 4.44 22.21 5.49
C THR A 19 3.54 22.74 4.37
N LEU A 20 2.92 23.90 4.62
CA LEU A 20 2.01 24.70 3.79
C LEU A 20 2.68 25.21 2.48
N GLY A 21 3.20 24.31 1.65
CA GLY A 21 3.93 24.63 0.41
C GLY A 21 4.51 23.39 -0.28
N LYS A 22 3.64 22.52 -0.80
CA LYS A 22 4.02 21.18 -1.27
C LYS A 22 4.53 21.21 -2.72
N ARG A 23 5.83 21.43 -2.90
CA ARG A 23 6.53 21.04 -4.14
C ARG A 23 6.64 19.51 -4.19
N LYS A 24 6.58 18.91 -5.38
CA LYS A 24 6.80 17.47 -5.54
C LYS A 24 8.24 17.14 -5.12
N ARG A 25 8.37 16.32 -4.07
CA ARG A 25 9.66 15.84 -3.55
C ARG A 25 9.60 14.32 -3.45
N VAL A 26 10.73 13.68 -3.68
CA VAL A 26 10.85 12.23 -3.49
C VAL A 26 10.78 11.91 -2.00
N SER A 27 10.10 10.83 -1.68
CA SER A 27 10.04 10.26 -0.34
C SER A 27 10.22 8.74 -0.44
N PHE A 28 10.62 8.12 0.65
CA PHE A 28 10.67 6.68 0.78
C PHE A 28 9.45 6.21 1.56
N GLY A 29 8.80 5.14 1.09
CA GLY A 29 7.71 4.50 1.81
C GLY A 29 8.18 3.77 3.07
N GLY A 30 7.24 3.25 3.85
CA GLY A 30 7.55 2.33 4.95
C GLY A 30 8.00 0.96 4.45
N HIS A 31 8.44 0.10 5.38
CA HIS A 31 8.78 -1.29 5.05
C HIS A 31 7.55 -2.06 4.58
N LEU A 32 7.74 -2.88 3.54
CA LEU A 32 6.75 -3.81 3.01
C LEU A 32 7.22 -5.23 3.29
N SER A 33 6.26 -6.14 3.47
CA SER A 33 6.60 -7.57 3.54
C SER A 33 7.14 -8.03 2.19
N PRO A 34 8.27 -8.74 2.14
CA PRO A 34 8.83 -9.23 0.89
C PRO A 34 7.99 -10.38 0.33
N GLU A 35 8.25 -10.71 -0.93
CA GLU A 35 7.69 -11.89 -1.58
C GLU A 35 8.56 -13.11 -1.32
N LEU A 36 7.96 -14.23 -0.93
CA LEU A 36 8.64 -15.48 -0.61
C LEU A 36 8.55 -16.43 -1.80
N PHE A 37 9.72 -16.81 -2.35
CA PHE A 37 9.83 -17.72 -3.49
C PHE A 37 10.55 -19.01 -3.11
N ASP A 38 10.08 -20.13 -3.66
CA ASP A 38 10.88 -21.35 -3.78
C ASP A 38 11.63 -21.30 -5.12
N LYS A 39 12.87 -21.77 -5.14
CA LYS A 39 13.71 -21.82 -6.35
C LYS A 39 13.34 -22.97 -7.28
N SER A 40 12.68 -24.00 -6.76
CA SER A 40 12.21 -25.15 -7.53
C SER A 40 10.90 -24.88 -8.27
N LEU A 41 10.13 -23.90 -7.80
CA LEU A 41 8.85 -23.52 -8.37
C LEU A 41 9.02 -22.52 -9.52
N PRO A 42 8.08 -22.51 -10.48
CA PRO A 42 8.09 -21.52 -11.54
C PRO A 42 7.93 -20.10 -10.98
N PRO A 43 8.44 -19.07 -11.69
CA PRO A 43 8.46 -17.69 -11.20
C PRO A 43 7.06 -17.08 -11.01
N ASN A 44 5.99 -17.69 -11.54
CA ASN A 44 4.61 -17.24 -11.40
C ASN A 44 3.88 -17.82 -10.18
N SER A 45 4.53 -18.69 -9.39
CA SER A 45 3.93 -19.36 -8.22
C SER A 45 4.72 -19.07 -6.94
N PRO A 46 4.74 -17.82 -6.46
CA PRO A 46 5.36 -17.48 -5.18
C PRO A 46 4.66 -18.23 -4.03
N LEU A 47 5.42 -18.63 -3.01
CA LEU A 47 4.88 -19.27 -1.80
C LEU A 47 4.04 -18.29 -0.98
N LYS A 48 4.48 -17.03 -0.89
CA LYS A 48 3.74 -15.94 -0.25
C LYS A 48 3.95 -14.65 -1.02
N ARG A 49 2.85 -13.96 -1.33
CA ARG A 49 2.89 -12.64 -1.99
C ARG A 49 3.41 -11.58 -1.02
N GLY A 50 4.25 -10.68 -1.54
CA GLY A 50 4.70 -9.50 -0.81
C GLY A 50 3.58 -8.48 -0.60
N ALA A 51 3.81 -7.53 0.31
CA ALA A 51 2.87 -6.44 0.56
C ALA A 51 2.93 -5.41 -0.57
N LEU A 52 1.76 -4.94 -1.01
CA LEU A 52 1.65 -3.90 -2.03
C LEU A 52 1.81 -2.51 -1.41
N PRO A 53 2.46 -1.55 -2.10
CA PRO A 53 2.59 -0.19 -1.60
C PRO A 53 1.21 0.47 -1.51
N ALA A 54 0.81 0.86 -0.29
CA ALA A 54 -0.41 1.63 -0.06
C ALA A 54 -0.19 3.12 -0.35
N ARG A 55 -1.16 3.79 -0.96
CA ARG A 55 -1.16 5.25 -1.10
C ARG A 55 -1.43 5.89 0.27
N GLN A 56 -0.39 6.42 0.90
CA GLN A 56 -0.50 7.10 2.20
C GLN A 56 -1.34 8.39 2.16
N SER A 57 -1.56 8.97 0.97
CA SER A 57 -2.12 10.32 0.83
C SER A 57 -3.63 10.37 0.57
N LEU A 58 -4.35 9.25 0.60
CA LEU A 58 -5.80 9.25 0.40
C LEU A 58 -6.46 8.49 1.55
N PRO A 59 -7.36 9.12 2.31
CA PRO A 59 -8.35 8.37 3.05
C PRO A 59 -9.06 7.50 2.03
N CYS A 60 -8.86 6.18 2.08
CA CYS A 60 -9.79 5.24 1.45
C CYS A 60 -11.05 5.23 2.32
N GLY A 61 -11.77 6.35 2.33
CA GLY A 61 -13.09 6.50 2.88
C GLY A 61 -14.00 6.81 1.70
N GLU A 62 -14.91 5.88 1.40
CA GLU A 62 -16.10 6.13 0.58
C GLU A 62 -15.85 6.49 -0.90
N SER A 63 -14.92 5.82 -1.59
CA SER A 63 -15.00 5.80 -3.06
C SER A 63 -16.16 4.89 -3.45
N PRO A 64 -17.20 5.37 -4.19
CA PRO A 64 -18.30 4.51 -4.59
C PRO A 64 -17.73 3.37 -5.43
N ARG A 65 -18.04 2.14 -5.04
CA ARG A 65 -17.60 0.92 -5.74
C ARG A 65 -18.00 1.07 -7.20
N ALA A 66 -17.03 1.22 -8.09
CA ALA A 66 -17.28 1.31 -9.52
C ALA A 66 -17.99 0.02 -9.97
N VAL A 67 -19.29 0.11 -10.23
CA VAL A 67 -20.09 -1.03 -10.70
C VAL A 67 -19.98 -1.05 -12.21
N LEU A 68 -19.13 -1.93 -12.75
CA LEU A 68 -19.16 -2.27 -14.16
C LEU A 68 -20.55 -2.84 -14.48
N LYS A 69 -21.36 -2.10 -15.24
CA LYS A 69 -22.64 -2.59 -15.75
C LYS A 69 -22.35 -3.76 -16.70
N LYS A 70 -22.80 -4.97 -16.35
CA LYS A 70 -22.77 -6.12 -17.26
C LYS A 70 -23.91 -5.94 -18.25
N ALA A 71 -23.60 -5.73 -19.54
CA ALA A 71 -24.59 -5.75 -20.60
C ALA A 71 -25.22 -7.15 -20.64
N GLN A 72 -26.52 -7.22 -20.41
CA GLN A 72 -27.30 -8.43 -20.62
C GLN A 72 -27.85 -8.39 -22.05
N GLY A 73 -27.33 -9.27 -22.91
CA GLY A 73 -28.02 -9.68 -24.12
C GLY A 73 -27.53 -9.03 -25.41
N LEU A 74 -26.79 -9.82 -26.19
CA LEU A 74 -27.16 -10.13 -27.57
C LEU A 74 -27.02 -11.65 -27.73
N LYS A 75 -28.00 -12.39 -27.19
CA LYS A 75 -28.39 -13.67 -27.81
C LYS A 75 -29.20 -13.27 -29.05
N HIS A 76 -29.04 -14.02 -30.15
CA HIS A 76 -29.67 -13.82 -31.47
C HIS A 76 -28.86 -13.04 -32.52
N LEU A 77 -27.62 -13.45 -32.76
CA LEU A 77 -27.08 -13.37 -34.14
C LEU A 77 -26.35 -14.67 -34.47
N ILE A 78 -27.11 -15.76 -34.38
CA ILE A 78 -26.87 -16.99 -35.15
C ILE A 78 -28.18 -17.17 -35.88
N ASP A 79 -28.22 -16.65 -37.10
CA ASP A 79 -29.00 -17.13 -38.25
C ASP A 79 -28.93 -16.04 -39.32
N GLN A 80 -27.96 -16.20 -40.23
CA GLN A 80 -28.11 -16.15 -41.68
C GLN A 80 -26.77 -16.44 -42.37
#